data_AF-A0A2D6STN9-F1
#
_entry.id   AF-A0A2D6STN9-F1
#
_cell.length_a   1.000
_cell.length_b   1.000
_cell.length_c   1.000
_cell.angle_alpha   90.00
_cell.angle_beta   90.00
_cell.angle_gamma   90.00
#
_symmetry.space_group_name_H-M   'P 1'
#
loop_
_entity.id
_entity.type
_entity.pdbx_description
1 polymer ?
#
loop_
_entity_poly.entity_id
_entity_poly.type
_entity_poly.pdbx_seq_one_letter_code
_entity_poly.pdbx_strand_id
1 'polypeptide(L)'
;MSVKTEGIVMKNLLCVIAVVAATNVVNADEYRLHPAPAVYGPTLAIQSQLPPAPKGAVHVAKPAAVELFQCVEYDDLDNIHPCAVPRIVQMPDPCACCDPCSCCKPKCVNVRICVPPCGCPKVRVTRKGNKVKYDYGKYEVELTVKKGYIEVDYDD
;
A
#
# COMPACT_ATOMS: atom_id res chain seq x y z
N MET A 1 23.94 35.92 -19.75
CA MET A 1 24.05 34.85 -18.73
C MET A 1 22.86 33.92 -18.92
N SER A 2 23.07 32.77 -19.55
CA SER A 2 21.98 31.87 -19.99
C SER A 2 21.80 30.77 -18.94
N VAL A 3 20.70 30.81 -18.18
CA VAL A 3 20.38 29.80 -17.18
C VAL A 3 19.76 28.61 -17.91
N LYS A 4 20.60 27.60 -18.20
CA LYS A 4 20.17 26.30 -18.71
C LYS A 4 19.28 25.61 -17.66
N THR A 5 17.98 25.73 -17.84
CA THR A 5 16.96 25.05 -17.03
C THR A 5 16.69 23.70 -17.69
N GLU A 6 17.62 22.75 -17.58
CA GLU A 6 17.47 21.42 -18.16
C GLU A 6 16.66 20.49 -17.25
N GLY A 7 15.49 20.06 -17.74
CA GLY A 7 15.11 18.63 -17.79
C GLY A 7 14.78 17.84 -16.51
N ILE A 8 14.83 18.41 -15.30
CA ILE A 8 14.50 17.66 -14.06
C ILE A 8 12.97 17.54 -13.83
N VAL A 9 12.17 18.25 -14.61
CA VAL A 9 10.72 18.42 -14.40
C VAL A 9 9.94 17.28 -15.06
N MET A 10 9.61 16.22 -14.31
CA MET A 10 8.40 15.35 -14.43
C MET A 10 8.62 13.88 -14.02
N LYS A 11 9.86 13.38 -13.91
CA LYS A 11 10.08 11.95 -13.66
C LYS A 11 9.68 11.53 -12.23
N ASN A 12 9.99 12.35 -11.22
CA ASN A 12 9.74 11.99 -9.82
C ASN A 12 8.27 12.14 -9.39
N LEU A 13 7.50 12.97 -10.11
CA LEU A 13 6.08 13.15 -9.81
C LEU A 13 5.26 11.89 -10.13
N LEU A 14 5.71 11.07 -11.09
CA LEU A 14 5.06 9.80 -11.45
C LEU A 14 5.15 8.75 -10.33
N CYS A 15 6.21 8.74 -9.51
CA CYS A 15 6.32 7.80 -8.38
C CYS A 15 5.30 8.07 -7.27
N VAL A 16 4.83 9.31 -7.12
CA VAL A 16 4.05 9.73 -5.95
C VAL A 16 2.55 9.42 -6.09
N ILE A 17 2.10 8.93 -7.25
CA ILE A 17 0.66 8.89 -7.59
C ILE A 17 -0.01 7.52 -7.38
N ALA A 18 0.71 6.45 -7.04
CA ALA A 18 0.06 5.14 -6.86
C ALA A 18 -0.55 4.96 -5.46
N VAL A 19 -1.71 5.57 -5.23
CA VAL A 19 -2.65 5.09 -4.19
C VAL A 19 -3.32 3.85 -4.75
N VAL A 20 -2.83 2.66 -4.37
CA VAL A 20 -3.59 1.43 -4.60
C VAL A 20 -4.79 1.48 -3.65
N ALA A 21 -5.94 1.92 -4.16
CA ALA A 21 -7.22 1.73 -3.52
C ALA A 21 -7.56 0.23 -3.56
N ALA A 22 -6.98 -0.56 -2.65
CA ALA A 22 -7.49 -1.88 -2.34
C ALA A 22 -8.75 -1.67 -1.50
N THR A 23 -9.91 -1.63 -2.17
CA THR A 23 -11.20 -1.81 -1.50
C THR A 23 -11.19 -3.20 -0.85
N ASN A 24 -10.83 -3.27 0.42
CA ASN A 24 -11.19 -4.43 1.22
C ASN A 24 -12.71 -4.36 1.38
N VAL A 25 -13.42 -5.16 0.60
CA VAL A 25 -14.81 -5.49 0.87
C VAL A 25 -14.81 -6.11 2.25
N VAL A 26 -15.26 -5.35 3.25
CA VAL A 26 -15.65 -5.91 4.54
C VAL A 26 -16.84 -6.82 4.25
N ASN A 27 -16.58 -8.12 4.15
CA ASN A 27 -17.65 -9.10 4.17
C ASN A 27 -18.13 -9.16 5.63
N ALA A 28 -19.16 -8.38 5.91
CA ALA A 28 -19.91 -8.43 7.16
C ALA A 28 -20.82 -9.65 7.10
N ASP A 29 -20.27 -10.85 7.29
CA ASP A 29 -21.07 -12.04 7.50
C ASP A 29 -21.17 -12.31 9.00
N GLU A 30 -22.25 -11.76 9.54
CA GLU A 30 -23.18 -12.41 10.45
C GLU A 30 -22.60 -13.09 11.71
N TYR A 31 -22.73 -12.38 12.83
CA TYR A 31 -22.93 -12.99 14.14
C TYR A 31 -24.14 -13.94 14.08
N ARG A 32 -23.90 -15.25 14.08
CA ARG A 32 -24.90 -16.23 14.53
C ARG A 32 -24.36 -17.07 15.67
N LEU A 33 -24.98 -16.86 16.84
CA LEU A 33 -24.94 -17.75 18.00
C LEU A 33 -25.31 -19.17 17.55
N HIS A 34 -24.46 -20.14 17.85
CA HIS A 34 -24.84 -21.54 17.86
C HIS A 34 -25.62 -21.85 19.14
N PRO A 35 -26.71 -22.61 19.03
CA PRO A 35 -26.81 -23.80 19.86
C PRO A 35 -27.13 -25.06 19.04
N ALA A 36 -26.47 -26.16 19.39
CA ALA A 36 -26.80 -27.52 18.96
C ALA A 36 -28.16 -27.96 19.59
N PRO A 37 -28.91 -28.97 19.06
CA PRO A 37 -28.44 -30.36 19.10
C PRO A 37 -28.89 -31.33 17.96
N ALA A 38 -28.14 -32.44 17.90
CA ALA A 38 -28.38 -33.82 17.44
C ALA A 38 -29.63 -34.20 16.61
N VAL A 39 -29.40 -34.87 15.46
CA VAL A 39 -30.31 -35.91 14.90
C VAL A 39 -29.50 -37.03 14.22
N TYR A 40 -29.79 -38.27 14.62
CA TYR A 40 -29.36 -39.56 14.08
C TYR A 40 -30.00 -39.85 12.70
N GLY A 41 -29.26 -40.43 11.74
CA GLY A 41 -29.86 -41.00 10.50
C GLY A 41 -28.82 -41.64 9.56
N PRO A 42 -29.16 -42.73 8.84
CA PRO A 42 -28.19 -43.76 8.43
C PRO A 42 -27.46 -43.48 7.11
N THR A 43 -26.23 -44.02 7.06
CA THR A 43 -25.33 -44.11 5.91
C THR A 43 -26.00 -44.81 4.71
N LEU A 44 -26.16 -44.08 3.61
CA LEU A 44 -26.33 -44.66 2.27
C LEU A 44 -25.06 -44.39 1.46
N ALA A 45 -24.36 -45.47 1.13
CA ALA A 45 -23.20 -45.47 0.25
C ALA A 45 -23.64 -45.11 -1.18
N ILE A 46 -23.24 -43.93 -1.66
CA ILE A 46 -23.38 -43.55 -3.07
C ILE A 46 -22.04 -43.81 -3.75
N GLN A 47 -22.09 -44.67 -4.77
CA GLN A 47 -20.99 -45.02 -5.65
C GLN A 47 -20.34 -43.78 -6.28
N SER A 48 -19.02 -43.74 -6.21
CA SER A 48 -18.15 -42.78 -6.86
C SER A 48 -18.19 -42.94 -8.38
N GLN A 49 -18.95 -42.09 -9.07
CA GLN A 49 -18.72 -41.77 -10.48
C GLN A 49 -18.17 -40.33 -10.55
N LEU A 50 -16.85 -40.24 -10.75
CA LEU A 50 -16.14 -38.99 -11.00
C LEU A 50 -16.67 -38.35 -12.30
N PRO A 51 -17.11 -37.08 -12.31
CA PRO A 51 -17.31 -36.35 -13.55
C PRO A 51 -15.95 -36.16 -14.27
N PRO A 52 -15.91 -36.14 -15.61
CA PRO A 52 -14.69 -35.90 -16.35
C PRO A 52 -14.10 -34.54 -15.95
N ALA A 53 -12.82 -34.55 -15.55
CA ALA A 53 -12.09 -33.38 -15.09
C ALA A 53 -12.19 -32.23 -16.11
N PRO A 54 -12.62 -31.01 -15.72
CA PRO A 54 -12.41 -29.84 -16.55
C PRO A 54 -10.90 -29.61 -16.66
N LYS A 55 -10.36 -29.76 -17.88
CA LYS A 55 -9.00 -29.35 -18.23
C LYS A 55 -8.91 -27.83 -18.12
N GLY A 56 -8.45 -27.37 -16.97
CA GLY A 56 -8.28 -25.95 -16.70
C GLY A 56 -8.07 -25.73 -15.22
N ALA A 57 -6.99 -26.28 -14.65
CA ALA A 57 -6.48 -25.78 -13.40
C ALA A 57 -5.99 -24.34 -13.67
N VAL A 58 -6.89 -23.38 -13.52
CA VAL A 58 -6.50 -21.98 -13.37
C VAL A 58 -5.74 -21.96 -12.07
N HIS A 59 -4.40 -21.92 -12.16
CA HIS A 59 -3.57 -21.57 -11.02
C HIS A 59 -4.05 -20.20 -10.58
N VAL A 60 -4.80 -20.15 -9.48
CA VAL A 60 -5.06 -18.91 -8.75
C VAL A 60 -3.68 -18.46 -8.29
N ALA A 61 -3.09 -17.52 -9.05
CA ALA A 61 -1.80 -16.97 -8.72
C ALA A 61 -1.90 -16.40 -7.30
N LYS A 62 -1.06 -16.91 -6.40
CA LYS A 62 -0.87 -16.32 -5.08
C LYS A 62 -0.61 -14.82 -5.29
N PRO A 63 -1.33 -13.90 -4.62
CA PRO A 63 -1.08 -12.48 -4.79
C PRO A 63 0.39 -12.22 -4.46
N ALA A 64 1.10 -11.56 -5.37
CA ALA A 64 2.49 -11.16 -5.15
C ALA A 64 2.52 -10.25 -3.91
N ALA A 65 3.33 -10.60 -2.93
CA ALA A 65 3.54 -9.74 -1.77
C ALA A 65 4.18 -8.43 -2.24
N VAL A 66 3.62 -7.29 -1.83
CA VAL A 66 4.22 -5.99 -2.12
C VAL A 66 5.47 -5.84 -1.27
N GLU A 67 6.64 -5.75 -1.90
CA GLU A 67 7.89 -5.50 -1.19
C GLU A 67 7.92 -4.07 -0.66
N LEU A 68 8.11 -3.94 0.65
CA LEU A 68 8.25 -2.66 1.34
C LEU A 68 9.72 -2.27 1.45
N PHE A 69 9.98 -0.98 1.34
CA PHE A 69 11.27 -0.38 1.60
C PHE A 69 11.60 -0.51 3.09
N GLN A 70 12.83 -0.92 3.40
CA GLN A 70 13.24 -1.25 4.77
C GLN A 70 13.83 -0.04 5.52
N CYS A 71 14.44 0.91 4.80
CA CYS A 71 15.08 2.08 5.41
C CYS A 71 14.05 3.20 5.60
N VAL A 72 13.09 2.98 6.49
CA VAL A 72 12.06 3.95 6.84
C VAL A 72 12.21 4.34 8.31
N GLU A 73 12.27 5.63 8.58
CA GLU A 73 12.26 6.21 9.92
C GLU A 73 10.85 6.74 10.19
N TYR A 74 10.31 6.47 11.38
CA TYR A 74 8.97 6.90 11.77
C TYR A 74 9.08 7.75 13.03
N ASP A 75 8.66 9.00 12.90
CA ASP A 75 8.66 9.99 13.98
C ASP A 75 7.24 10.18 14.52
N ASP A 76 7.13 10.66 15.76
CA ASP A 76 5.87 11.05 16.40
C ASP A 76 4.74 10.00 16.32
N LEU A 77 5.11 8.75 16.63
CA LEU A 77 4.19 7.60 16.62
C LEU A 77 2.97 7.75 17.55
N ASP A 78 3.05 8.61 18.56
CA ASP A 78 1.95 8.96 19.46
C ASP A 78 0.87 9.84 18.81
N ASN A 79 1.19 10.50 17.69
CA ASN A 79 0.24 11.27 16.88
C ASN A 79 -0.53 10.42 15.86
N ILE A 80 -0.24 9.11 15.77
CA ILE A 80 -1.00 8.21 14.90
C ILE A 80 -2.45 8.12 15.37
N HIS A 81 -3.40 8.33 14.45
CA HIS A 81 -4.82 8.21 14.71
C HIS A 81 -5.16 6.87 15.41
N PRO A 82 -6.00 6.84 16.46
CA PRO A 82 -6.22 5.64 17.29
C PRO A 82 -6.79 4.45 16.50
N CYS A 83 -7.60 4.72 15.48
CA CYS A 83 -8.13 3.71 14.54
C CYS A 83 -7.39 3.68 13.19
N ALA A 84 -6.10 4.04 13.14
CA ALA A 84 -5.38 4.15 11.88
C ALA A 84 -5.33 2.83 11.11
N VAL A 85 -5.48 2.93 9.80
CA VAL A 85 -5.40 1.80 8.87
C VAL A 85 -4.11 1.89 8.04
N PRO A 86 -3.45 0.75 7.78
CA PRO A 86 -2.24 0.76 6.99
C PRO A 86 -2.53 1.06 5.52
N ARG A 87 -1.68 1.88 4.91
CA ARG A 87 -1.73 2.25 3.50
C ARG A 87 -0.34 2.17 2.90
N ILE A 88 -0.25 1.60 1.70
CA ILE A 88 0.99 1.55 0.93
C ILE A 88 1.03 2.76 0.00
N VAL A 89 2.14 3.49 0.03
CA VAL A 89 2.41 4.65 -0.81
C VAL A 89 3.73 4.46 -1.56
N GLN A 90 3.80 4.97 -2.77
CA GLN A 90 5.03 4.94 -3.57
C GLN A 90 5.79 6.25 -3.43
N MET A 91 7.09 6.13 -3.21
CA MET A 91 8.02 7.25 -3.05
C MET A 91 9.21 7.06 -3.98
N PRO A 92 9.88 8.14 -4.43
CA PRO A 92 11.15 8.01 -5.12
C PRO A 92 12.16 7.22 -4.26
N ASP A 93 12.90 6.34 -4.91
CA ASP A 93 13.93 5.54 -4.25
C ASP A 93 15.06 6.45 -3.73
N PRO A 94 15.28 6.53 -2.40
CA PRO A 94 16.33 7.36 -1.80
C PRO A 94 17.75 6.90 -2.18
N CYS A 95 17.89 5.67 -2.71
CA CYS A 95 19.15 5.08 -3.16
C CYS A 95 19.38 5.21 -4.67
N ALA A 96 18.45 5.80 -5.43
CA ALA A 96 18.55 5.90 -6.89
C ALA A 96 19.78 6.68 -7.40
N CYS A 97 20.32 7.60 -6.59
CA CYS A 97 21.51 8.38 -6.92
C CYS A 97 22.82 7.58 -6.87
N CYS A 98 22.81 6.40 -6.25
CA CYS A 98 23.98 5.53 -6.12
C CYS A 98 24.14 4.57 -7.32
N ASP A 99 23.17 4.51 -8.23
CA ASP A 99 23.21 3.62 -9.39
C ASP A 99 23.82 4.33 -10.62
N PRO A 100 24.93 3.83 -11.19
CA PRO A 100 25.55 4.39 -12.39
C PRO A 100 24.65 4.32 -13.65
N CYS A 101 23.59 3.52 -13.64
CA CYS A 101 22.58 3.41 -14.72
C CYS A 101 21.28 4.20 -14.43
N SER A 102 21.30 5.18 -13.51
CA SER A 102 20.15 6.02 -13.13
C SER A 102 19.50 6.84 -14.27
N CYS A 103 20.03 6.74 -15.51
CA CYS A 103 19.45 7.34 -16.71
C CYS A 103 18.12 6.70 -17.16
N CYS A 104 17.83 5.46 -16.75
CA CYS A 104 16.70 4.68 -17.25
C CYS A 104 15.59 4.53 -16.20
N LYS A 105 14.60 5.44 -16.24
CA LYS A 105 13.35 5.50 -15.43
C LYS A 105 13.53 5.88 -13.95
N PRO A 106 12.58 6.64 -13.36
CA PRO A 106 12.57 6.89 -11.93
C PRO A 106 12.34 5.57 -11.19
N LYS A 107 13.24 5.23 -10.27
CA LYS A 107 13.05 4.12 -9.34
C LYS A 107 12.13 4.59 -8.22
N CYS A 108 11.10 3.80 -7.92
CA CYS A 108 10.18 4.07 -6.82
C CYS A 108 10.24 2.89 -5.84
N VAL A 109 10.01 3.16 -4.56
CA VAL A 109 9.91 2.18 -3.49
C VAL A 109 8.56 2.30 -2.79
N ASN A 110 8.06 1.20 -2.22
CA ASN A 110 6.80 1.19 -1.48
C ASN A 110 7.06 1.41 0.01
N VAL A 111 6.34 2.35 0.62
CA VAL A 111 6.38 2.63 2.06
C VAL A 111 5.01 2.38 2.64
N ARG A 112 4.95 1.82 3.85
CA ARG A 112 3.70 1.65 4.59
C ARG A 112 3.55 2.81 5.58
N ILE A 113 2.42 3.49 5.54
CA ILE A 113 2.02 4.53 6.49
C ILE A 113 0.72 4.13 7.18
N CYS A 114 0.43 4.74 8.34
CA CYS A 114 -0.83 4.58 9.06
C CYS A 114 -1.67 5.84 8.88
N VAL A 115 -2.90 5.73 8.39
CA VAL A 115 -3.75 6.89 8.10
C VAL A 115 -5.13 6.75 8.73
N PRO A 116 -5.87 7.85 9.00
CA PRO A 116 -7.25 7.75 9.47
C PRO A 116 -8.13 6.90 8.55
N PRO A 117 -9.08 6.11 9.10
CA PRO A 117 -9.90 5.17 8.33
C PRO A 117 -10.92 5.85 7.41
N CYS A 118 -11.30 7.09 7.72
CA CYS A 118 -12.26 7.88 6.98
C CYS A 118 -11.70 9.28 6.69
N GLY A 119 -11.79 9.71 5.44
CA GLY A 119 -11.34 11.04 5.00
C GLY A 119 -10.63 10.99 3.66
N CYS A 120 -10.95 11.94 2.78
CA CYS A 120 -10.18 12.19 1.57
C CYS A 120 -9.04 13.15 1.92
N PRO A 121 -7.78 12.70 1.95
CA PRO A 121 -6.69 13.60 2.31
C PRO A 121 -6.49 14.64 1.22
N LYS A 122 -6.14 15.86 1.61
CA LYS A 122 -5.58 16.85 0.71
C LYS A 122 -4.11 16.54 0.49
N VAL A 123 -3.80 15.85 -0.60
CA VAL A 123 -2.42 15.47 -0.94
C VAL A 123 -1.67 16.64 -1.55
N ARG A 124 -0.50 16.96 -1.00
CA ARG A 124 0.42 17.95 -1.56
C ARG A 124 1.78 17.31 -1.80
N VAL A 125 2.31 17.54 -2.99
CA VAL A 125 3.61 17.02 -3.41
C VAL A 125 4.52 18.20 -3.73
N THR A 126 5.76 18.17 -3.25
CA THR A 126 6.72 19.21 -3.62
C THR A 126 7.06 19.12 -5.10
N ARG A 127 7.50 20.23 -5.71
CA ARG A 127 7.88 20.26 -7.12
C ARG A 127 8.91 19.19 -7.52
N LYS A 128 9.78 18.78 -6.59
CA LYS A 128 10.81 17.75 -6.81
C LYS A 128 10.29 16.31 -6.61
N GLY A 129 9.09 16.15 -6.06
CA GLY A 129 8.49 14.84 -5.73
C GLY A 129 9.13 14.15 -4.52
N ASN A 130 10.02 14.83 -3.79
CA ASN A 130 10.77 14.25 -2.68
C ASN A 130 10.06 14.40 -1.33
N LYS A 131 8.96 15.14 -1.27
CA LYS A 131 8.16 15.32 -0.06
C LYS A 131 6.69 15.29 -0.41
N VAL A 132 5.92 14.54 0.37
CA VAL A 132 4.50 14.25 0.15
C VAL A 132 3.78 14.43 1.47
N LYS A 133 2.75 15.26 1.49
CA LYS A 133 1.97 15.58 2.68
C LYS A 133 0.52 15.15 2.48
N TYR A 134 0.02 14.30 3.37
CA TYR A 134 -1.36 13.85 3.43
C TYR A 134 -2.07 14.54 4.58
N ASP A 135 -2.86 15.56 4.27
CA ASP A 135 -3.61 16.36 5.24
C ASP A 135 -5.05 15.82 5.37
N TYR A 136 -5.38 15.24 6.53
CA TYR A 136 -6.70 14.72 6.90
C TYR A 136 -7.49 15.69 7.80
N GLY A 137 -7.04 16.95 7.92
CA GLY A 137 -7.68 18.00 8.71
C GLY A 137 -7.17 18.09 10.16
N LYS A 138 -7.25 17.00 10.94
CA LYS A 138 -6.74 16.90 12.33
C LYS A 138 -5.54 15.96 12.49
N TYR A 139 -5.11 15.41 11.37
CA TYR A 139 -4.03 14.44 11.30
C TYR A 139 -3.33 14.70 10.00
N GLU A 140 -2.02 14.73 10.06
CA GLU A 140 -1.19 14.92 8.92
C GLU A 140 -0.11 13.86 8.88
N VAL A 141 0.15 13.34 7.68
CA VAL A 141 1.26 12.41 7.46
C VAL A 141 2.16 13.00 6.40
N GLU A 142 3.40 13.30 6.78
CA GLU A 142 4.40 13.81 5.88
C GLU A 142 5.46 12.74 5.60
N LEU A 143 5.76 12.52 4.33
CA LEU A 143 6.84 11.65 3.89
C LEU A 143 7.91 12.48 3.23
N THR A 144 9.15 12.35 3.69
CA THR A 144 10.30 13.04 3.11
C THR A 144 11.38 12.04 2.70
N VAL A 145 11.76 12.08 1.43
CA VAL A 145 12.91 11.33 0.91
C VAL A 145 14.20 12.02 1.35
N LYS A 146 14.99 11.32 2.15
CA LYS A 146 16.33 11.71 2.58
C LYS A 146 17.37 10.88 1.84
N LYS A 147 18.65 11.14 2.11
CA LYS A 147 19.74 10.38 1.49
C LYS A 147 19.84 9.00 2.12
N GLY A 148 19.36 7.98 1.41
CA GLY A 148 19.42 6.57 1.82
C GLY A 148 18.24 6.06 2.66
N TYR A 149 17.30 6.91 3.05
CA TYR A 149 16.13 6.53 3.82
C TYR A 149 14.93 7.44 3.54
N ILE A 150 13.74 7.04 3.99
CA ILE A 150 12.51 7.82 3.94
C ILE A 150 12.08 8.09 5.38
N GLU A 151 11.83 9.36 5.69
CA GLU A 151 11.28 9.82 6.97
C GLU A 151 9.76 9.91 6.83
N VAL A 152 9.02 9.38 7.80
CA VAL A 152 7.57 9.45 7.92
C VAL A 152 7.24 10.13 9.23
N ASP A 153 6.65 11.32 9.13
CA ASP A 153 6.32 12.19 10.24
C ASP A 153 4.79 12.26 10.41
N TYR A 154 4.32 12.17 11.66
CA TYR A 154 2.90 12.17 12.03
C TYR A 154 2.59 13.39 12.90
N ASP A 155 1.72 14.27 12.41
CA ASP A 155 1.34 15.55 13.04
C ASP A 155 -0.19 15.64 13.30
N ASP A 156 -0.62 16.54 14.20
CA ASP A 156 -2.04 16.80 14.58
C ASP A 156 -2.62 18.16 14.10
#